data_AF-A0A5J6IZI1-F1
#
_entry.id   AF-A0A5J6IZI1-F1
#
_cell.length_a   1.000
_cell.length_b   1.000
_cell.length_c   1.000
_cell.angle_alpha   90.00
_cell.angle_beta   90.00
_cell.angle_gamma   90.00
#
_symmetry.space_group_name_H-M   'P 1'
#
loop_
_entity.id
_entity.type
_entity.pdbx_description
1 polymer ?
#
loop_
_entity_poly.entity_id
_entity_poly.type
_entity_poly.pdbx_seq_one_letter_code
_entity_poly.pdbx_strand_id
1 'polypeptide(L)'
;MCGRYASSRAPEDLAGLFEARWDPRETLAPSWNVAPTDEVWAVLERPDRTTGEVERRLRTLRWGLVPSWAKDPTGGARMINARVETVHEKPAYRRAFTRRRCLLPADGFYEWQSVAATATAKAYKQPYFITPEDTSVMAMAGLYEFWRDPAVTDEDDPAAWLITTTIITTEATDAAGRIHPRMPLAVAAQDHDAWLDPAHEDVHDLRALLHTPADGHLAVRAVSTAVNSVRNNGPELLAPPAGR
;
A
#
# COMPACT_ATOMS: atom_id res chain seq x y z
N MET A 1 11.90 -0.78 4.14
CA MET A 1 11.13 -0.42 2.94
C MET A 1 9.88 -1.23 3.14
N CYS A 2 8.71 -0.61 3.14
CA CYS A 2 7.49 -1.33 3.49
C CYS A 2 7.17 -2.36 2.40
N GLY A 3 7.55 -3.62 2.65
CA GLY A 3 7.47 -4.73 1.71
C GLY A 3 6.63 -5.89 2.21
N ARG A 4 5.87 -5.70 3.29
CA ARG A 4 4.88 -6.65 3.78
C ARG A 4 3.84 -5.94 4.64
N TYR A 5 2.58 -6.33 4.51
CA TYR A 5 1.53 -5.83 5.39
C TYR A 5 0.38 -6.84 5.53
N ALA A 6 -0.57 -6.55 6.40
CA ALA A 6 -1.78 -7.34 6.56
C ALA A 6 -3.00 -6.54 6.09
N SER A 7 -3.90 -7.20 5.38
CA SER A 7 -5.21 -6.70 4.94
C SER A 7 -6.19 -7.87 5.07
N SER A 8 -6.71 -8.06 6.29
CA SER A 8 -7.54 -9.20 6.67
C SER A 8 -9.03 -8.87 6.82
N ARG A 9 -9.39 -7.59 6.75
CA ARG A 9 -10.77 -7.11 6.87
C ARG A 9 -11.60 -7.49 5.63
N ALA A 10 -12.89 -7.70 5.85
CA ALA A 10 -13.83 -8.03 4.79
C ALA A 10 -14.02 -6.82 3.85
N PRO A 11 -14.26 -7.06 2.54
CA PRO A 11 -14.46 -5.97 1.59
C PRO A 11 -15.68 -5.10 1.92
N GLU A 12 -16.74 -5.66 2.52
CA GLU A 12 -17.91 -4.91 2.97
C GLU A 12 -17.57 -3.90 4.06
N ASP A 13 -16.72 -4.29 5.02
CA ASP A 13 -16.27 -3.40 6.10
C ASP A 13 -15.40 -2.27 5.53
N LEU A 14 -14.50 -2.59 4.60
CA LEU A 14 -13.68 -1.59 3.92
C LEU A 14 -14.54 -0.65 3.07
N ALA A 15 -15.48 -1.18 2.29
CA ALA A 15 -16.39 -0.39 1.47
C ALA A 15 -17.23 0.56 2.34
N GLY A 16 -17.76 0.07 3.46
CA GLY A 16 -18.49 0.90 4.43
C GLY A 16 -17.62 1.98 5.06
N LEU A 17 -16.41 1.63 5.51
CA LEU A 17 -15.49 2.55 6.16
C LEU A 17 -15.07 3.72 5.27
N PHE A 18 -14.83 3.45 3.98
CA PHE A 18 -14.35 4.46 3.03
C PHE A 18 -15.47 5.09 2.20
N GLU A 19 -16.74 4.73 2.45
CA GLU A 19 -17.89 5.14 1.64
C GLU A 19 -17.71 4.83 0.15
N ALA A 20 -17.10 3.68 -0.14
CA ALA A 20 -16.72 3.24 -1.47
C ALA A 20 -17.70 2.20 -2.01
N ARG A 21 -17.98 2.23 -3.32
CA ARG A 21 -18.63 1.10 -3.98
C ARG A 21 -17.68 -0.05 -4.18
N TRP A 22 -18.16 -1.26 -3.91
CA TRP A 22 -17.43 -2.50 -4.13
C TRP A 22 -18.20 -3.40 -5.11
N ASP A 23 -17.48 -4.06 -6.01
CA ASP A 23 -18.00 -5.08 -6.90
C ASP A 23 -17.67 -6.47 -6.35
N PRO A 24 -18.66 -7.29 -5.95
CA PRO A 24 -18.42 -8.63 -5.40
C PRO A 24 -17.63 -9.58 -6.33
N ARG A 25 -17.53 -9.29 -7.63
CA ARG A 25 -16.69 -10.05 -8.57
C ARG A 25 -15.20 -9.86 -8.33
N GLU A 26 -14.82 -8.75 -7.71
CA GLU A 26 -13.46 -8.46 -7.25
C GLU A 26 -13.40 -8.77 -5.76
N THR A 27 -13.05 -10.00 -5.38
CA THR A 27 -12.94 -10.41 -3.97
C THR A 27 -11.58 -11.00 -3.67
N LEU A 28 -10.86 -10.42 -2.71
CA LEU A 28 -9.65 -10.99 -2.14
C LEU A 28 -9.98 -11.75 -0.85
N ALA A 29 -9.31 -12.89 -0.65
CA ALA A 29 -9.33 -13.55 0.65
C ALA A 29 -8.56 -12.70 1.68
N PRO A 30 -8.94 -12.74 2.98
CA PRO A 30 -8.16 -12.15 4.05
C PRO A 30 -6.69 -12.55 3.98
N SER A 31 -5.79 -11.59 4.14
CA SER A 31 -4.35 -11.83 4.11
C SER A 31 -3.65 -11.16 5.29
N TRP A 32 -2.91 -11.96 6.06
CA TRP A 32 -2.03 -11.51 7.13
C TRP A 32 -0.60 -11.31 6.64
N ASN A 33 -0.30 -11.59 5.37
CA ASN A 33 1.06 -11.60 4.84
C ASN A 33 1.15 -11.15 3.37
N VAL A 34 0.49 -10.04 3.04
CA VAL A 34 0.51 -9.44 1.70
C VAL A 34 1.94 -9.13 1.29
N ALA A 35 2.35 -9.63 0.13
CA ALA A 35 3.67 -9.47 -0.44
C ALA A 35 3.64 -8.67 -1.75
N PRO A 36 4.78 -8.11 -2.18
CA PRO A 36 4.93 -7.53 -3.52
C PRO A 36 4.38 -8.45 -4.61
N THR A 37 3.77 -7.83 -5.61
CA THR A 37 3.13 -8.45 -6.79
C THR A 37 1.79 -9.15 -6.54
N ASP A 38 1.36 -9.29 -5.29
CA ASP A 38 -0.01 -9.72 -4.96
C ASP A 38 -1.02 -8.68 -5.44
N GLU A 39 -2.27 -9.13 -5.63
CA GLU A 39 -3.42 -8.23 -5.73
C GLU A 39 -3.78 -7.69 -4.36
N VAL A 40 -4.13 -6.41 -4.30
CA VAL A 40 -4.39 -5.68 -3.07
C VAL A 40 -5.61 -4.78 -3.20
N TRP A 41 -6.28 -4.54 -2.09
CA TRP A 41 -7.35 -3.55 -2.03
C TRP A 41 -6.82 -2.13 -2.21
N ALA A 42 -7.48 -1.36 -3.06
CA ALA A 42 -7.25 0.06 -3.21
C ALA A 42 -8.59 0.81 -3.26
N VAL A 43 -8.69 1.86 -2.45
CA VAL A 43 -9.77 2.84 -2.54
C VAL A 43 -9.31 3.94 -3.48
N LEU A 44 -10.07 4.21 -4.54
CA LEU A 44 -9.73 5.22 -5.53
C LEU A 44 -10.97 5.93 -6.04
N GLU A 45 -10.78 7.14 -6.53
CA GLU A 45 -11.79 7.89 -7.27
C GLU A 45 -11.33 8.09 -8.70
N ARG A 46 -12.28 8.00 -9.62
CA ARG A 46 -12.03 8.25 -11.03
C ARG A 46 -13.31 8.76 -11.68
N PRO A 47 -13.25 9.79 -12.53
CA PRO A 47 -14.38 10.16 -13.35
C PRO A 47 -14.67 9.03 -14.35
N ASP A 48 -15.93 8.64 -14.43
CA ASP A 48 -16.41 7.78 -15.49
C ASP A 48 -16.14 8.42 -16.85
N ARG A 49 -15.70 7.61 -17.83
CA ARG A 49 -15.25 8.14 -19.13
C ARG A 49 -16.40 8.70 -19.97
N THR A 50 -17.63 8.29 -19.69
CA THR A 50 -18.82 8.62 -20.50
C THR A 50 -19.65 9.71 -19.83
N THR A 51 -19.89 9.59 -18.54
CA THR A 51 -20.75 10.51 -17.77
C THR A 51 -19.96 11.62 -17.08
N GLY A 52 -18.67 11.41 -16.83
CA GLY A 52 -17.84 12.32 -16.04
C GLY A 52 -18.11 12.26 -14.53
N GLU A 53 -19.07 11.45 -14.09
CA GLU A 53 -19.37 11.28 -12.66
C GLU A 53 -18.19 10.65 -11.94
N VAL A 54 -17.81 11.23 -10.80
CA VAL A 54 -16.75 10.70 -9.94
C VAL A 54 -17.39 9.80 -8.89
N GLU A 55 -16.91 8.58 -8.81
CA GLU A 55 -17.35 7.62 -7.81
C GLU A 55 -16.14 6.99 -7.12
N ARG A 56 -16.20 6.94 -5.78
CA ARG A 56 -15.23 6.24 -4.95
C ARG A 56 -15.49 4.75 -5.00
N ARG A 57 -14.44 3.98 -5.29
CA ARG A 57 -14.52 2.53 -5.47
C ARG A 57 -13.43 1.81 -4.69
N LEU A 58 -13.79 0.65 -4.14
CA LEU A 58 -12.87 -0.36 -3.65
C LEU A 58 -12.57 -1.33 -4.81
N ARG A 59 -11.30 -1.39 -5.23
CA ARG A 59 -10.84 -2.18 -6.40
C ARG A 59 -9.67 -3.07 -6.03
N THR A 60 -9.45 -4.13 -6.80
CA THR A 60 -8.20 -4.90 -6.73
C THR A 60 -7.16 -4.33 -7.68
N LEU A 61 -5.95 -4.06 -7.18
CA LEU A 61 -4.81 -3.61 -7.97
C LEU A 61 -3.61 -4.50 -7.69
N ARG A 62 -2.70 -4.67 -8.67
CA ARG A 62 -1.44 -5.38 -8.43
C ARG A 62 -0.41 -4.50 -7.73
N TRP A 63 0.15 -4.94 -6.61
CA TRP A 63 1.17 -4.16 -5.88
C TRP A 63 2.55 -4.25 -6.54
N GLY A 64 3.01 -3.15 -7.11
CA GLY A 64 4.25 -3.05 -7.88
C GLY A 64 4.00 -2.29 -9.18
N LEU A 65 4.15 -0.96 -9.11
CA LEU A 65 3.72 -0.04 -10.16
C LEU A 65 4.45 -0.27 -11.48
N VAL A 66 3.68 -0.36 -12.57
CA VAL A 66 4.17 -0.42 -13.94
C VAL A 66 3.84 0.91 -14.62
N PRO A 67 4.83 1.76 -14.94
CA PRO A 67 4.58 3.01 -15.64
C PRO A 67 3.91 2.77 -16.99
N SER A 68 3.00 3.67 -17.40
CA SER A 68 2.23 3.51 -18.64
C SER A 68 3.07 3.40 -19.93
N TRP A 69 4.35 3.81 -19.88
CA TRP A 69 5.31 3.77 -20.99
C TRP A 69 6.25 2.55 -20.95
N ALA A 70 6.15 1.70 -19.93
CA ALA A 70 6.98 0.52 -19.80
C ALA A 70 6.72 -0.45 -20.97
N LYS A 71 7.78 -1.11 -21.44
CA LYS A 71 7.68 -2.11 -22.51
C LYS A 71 7.13 -3.45 -22.02
N ASP A 72 7.31 -3.74 -20.73
CA ASP A 72 6.92 -4.98 -20.07
C ASP A 72 6.65 -4.71 -18.57
N PRO A 73 5.93 -5.61 -17.86
CA PRO A 73 5.54 -5.40 -16.47
C PRO A 73 6.58 -5.87 -15.45
N THR A 74 7.72 -6.44 -15.88
CA THR A 74 8.69 -7.08 -14.97
C THR A 74 9.36 -6.09 -14.02
N GLY A 75 9.47 -4.82 -14.44
CA GLY A 75 9.99 -3.73 -13.62
C GLY A 75 9.15 -3.45 -12.36
N GLY A 76 7.86 -3.77 -12.37
CA GLY A 76 6.92 -3.39 -11.32
C GLY A 76 7.27 -3.93 -9.92
N ALA A 77 7.88 -5.11 -9.83
CA ALA A 77 8.30 -5.70 -8.56
C ALA A 77 9.34 -4.85 -7.79
N ARG A 78 10.04 -3.94 -8.48
CA ARG A 78 11.00 -2.99 -7.88
C ARG A 78 10.36 -1.64 -7.55
N MET A 79 9.09 -1.44 -7.91
CA MET A 79 8.36 -0.17 -7.81
C MET A 79 7.20 -0.27 -6.81
N ILE A 80 7.41 -1.07 -5.76
CA ILE A 80 6.43 -1.31 -4.68
C ILE A 80 6.31 -0.11 -3.72
N ASN A 81 7.33 0.74 -3.67
CA ASN A 81 7.33 1.97 -2.88
C ASN A 81 7.78 3.18 -3.70
N ALA A 82 7.17 4.33 -3.43
CA ALA A 82 7.60 5.64 -3.87
C ALA A 82 8.02 6.49 -2.66
N ARG A 83 9.05 7.33 -2.80
CA ARG A 83 9.54 8.20 -1.73
C ARG A 83 8.82 9.55 -1.78
N VAL A 84 8.18 9.96 -0.69
CA VAL A 84 7.41 11.22 -0.62
C VAL A 84 8.22 12.44 -1.06
N GLU A 85 9.53 12.43 -0.79
CA GLU A 85 10.46 13.51 -1.12
C GLU A 85 10.59 13.76 -2.62
N THR A 86 10.39 12.73 -3.46
CA THR A 86 10.66 12.81 -4.92
C THR A 86 9.51 12.29 -5.78
N VAL A 87 8.42 11.83 -5.17
CA VAL A 87 7.29 11.19 -5.87
C VAL A 87 6.64 12.13 -6.90
N HIS A 88 6.59 13.42 -6.59
CA HIS A 88 6.00 14.45 -7.46
C HIS A 88 6.92 14.87 -8.62
N GLU A 89 8.20 14.48 -8.61
CA GLU A 89 9.19 14.88 -9.62
C GLU A 89 9.51 13.73 -10.59
N LYS A 90 9.54 12.50 -10.09
CA LYS A 90 10.03 11.35 -10.86
C LYS A 90 9.08 11.01 -12.02
N PRO A 91 9.59 10.79 -13.26
CA PRO A 91 8.75 10.46 -14.42
C PRO A 91 7.82 9.27 -14.24
N ALA A 92 8.24 8.28 -13.45
CA ALA A 92 7.46 7.10 -13.11
C ALA A 92 6.20 7.39 -12.26
N TYR A 93 6.17 8.52 -11.52
CA TYR A 93 5.17 8.77 -10.49
C TYR A 93 4.47 10.11 -10.64
N ARG A 94 5.14 11.16 -11.15
CA ARG A 94 4.63 12.55 -11.16
C ARG A 94 3.24 12.72 -11.77
N ARG A 95 2.92 11.94 -12.81
CA ARG A 95 1.59 12.00 -13.46
C ARG A 95 0.53 11.26 -12.65
N ALA A 96 0.90 10.15 -12.00
CA ALA A 96 0.00 9.45 -11.09
C ALA A 96 -0.22 10.26 -9.80
N PHE A 97 0.82 10.95 -9.31
CA PHE A 97 0.73 11.82 -8.14
C PHE A 97 -0.35 12.90 -8.28
N THR A 98 -0.53 13.47 -9.46
CA THR A 98 -1.55 14.50 -9.70
C THR A 98 -2.93 13.98 -10.11
N ARG A 99 -3.06 12.74 -10.57
CA ARG A 99 -4.33 12.27 -11.20
C ARG A 99 -4.80 10.86 -10.82
N ARG A 100 -3.96 10.05 -10.18
CA ARG A 100 -4.19 8.63 -9.93
C ARG A 100 -3.67 8.25 -8.55
N ARG A 101 -4.30 8.85 -7.54
CA ARG A 101 -4.05 8.58 -6.14
C ARG A 101 -5.03 7.54 -5.63
N CYS A 102 -4.60 6.74 -4.67
CA CYS A 102 -5.45 5.79 -3.99
C CYS A 102 -5.06 5.72 -2.51
N LEU A 103 -5.94 5.09 -1.72
CA LEU A 103 -5.64 4.64 -0.36
C LEU A 103 -5.53 3.11 -0.39
N LEU A 104 -4.55 2.56 0.32
CA LEU A 104 -4.31 1.13 0.44
C LEU A 104 -4.61 0.72 1.89
N PRO A 105 -5.80 0.15 2.16
CA PRO A 105 -6.20 -0.21 3.52
C PRO A 105 -5.37 -1.36 4.08
N ALA A 106 -4.84 -1.19 5.29
CA ALA A 106 -4.08 -2.19 6.00
C ALA A 106 -4.47 -2.28 7.49
N ASP A 107 -4.34 -3.48 8.05
CA ASP A 107 -4.37 -3.70 9.49
C ASP A 107 -3.11 -3.18 10.16
N GLY A 108 -2.00 -3.23 9.42
CA GLY A 108 -0.68 -2.81 9.84
C GLY A 108 0.37 -3.35 8.87
N PHE A 109 1.60 -2.91 9.02
CA PHE A 109 2.72 -3.33 8.17
C PHE A 109 3.80 -4.04 8.99
N TYR A 110 4.61 -4.86 8.32
CA TYR A 110 5.77 -5.49 8.95
C TYR A 110 7.06 -4.79 8.57
N GLU A 111 7.96 -4.66 9.54
CA GLU A 111 9.36 -4.31 9.32
C GLU A 111 10.28 -5.23 10.13
N TRP A 112 11.52 -5.35 9.67
CA TRP A 112 12.49 -6.29 10.24
C TRP A 112 13.68 -5.58 10.84
N GLN A 113 13.90 -5.77 12.14
CA GLN A 113 15.09 -5.29 12.83
C GLN A 113 16.18 -6.35 12.76
N SER A 114 17.40 -5.95 12.38
CA SER A 114 18.57 -6.85 12.45
C SER A 114 18.98 -7.06 13.91
N VAL A 115 19.09 -8.32 14.32
CA VAL A 115 19.60 -8.73 15.62
C VAL A 115 20.96 -9.38 15.42
N ALA A 116 21.99 -8.83 16.07
CA ALA A 116 23.35 -9.33 15.98
C ALA A 116 23.48 -10.74 16.58
N ALA A 117 24.48 -11.49 16.11
CA ALA A 117 24.83 -12.77 16.72
C ALA A 117 25.35 -12.54 18.15
N THR A 118 25.04 -13.47 19.03
CA THR A 118 25.63 -13.57 20.37
C THR A 118 26.51 -14.83 20.46
N ALA A 119 27.18 -15.04 21.59
CA ALA A 119 27.96 -16.26 21.81
C ALA A 119 27.12 -17.54 21.69
N THR A 120 25.81 -17.46 21.90
CA THR A 120 24.88 -18.60 21.94
C THR A 120 23.84 -18.60 20.83
N ALA A 121 23.74 -17.53 20.02
CA ALA A 121 22.72 -17.41 18.98
C ALA A 121 23.26 -16.76 17.69
N LYS A 122 22.83 -17.27 16.54
CA LYS A 122 23.14 -16.68 15.23
C LYS A 122 22.40 -15.35 15.04
N ALA A 123 22.99 -14.46 14.24
CA ALA A 123 22.30 -13.26 13.78
C ALA A 123 21.01 -13.62 13.04
N TYR A 124 19.97 -12.83 13.22
CA TYR A 124 18.68 -13.02 12.56
C TYR A 124 17.97 -11.67 12.38
N LYS A 125 16.81 -11.69 11.73
CA LYS A 125 15.93 -10.54 11.64
C LYS A 125 14.67 -10.78 12.46
N GLN A 126 14.42 -9.92 13.44
CA GLN A 126 13.20 -9.93 14.24
C GLN A 126 12.12 -9.15 13.47
N PRO A 127 11.03 -9.80 13.02
CA PRO A 127 9.89 -9.07 12.47
C PRO A 127 9.11 -8.35 13.57
N TYR A 128 8.67 -7.15 13.27
CA TYR A 128 7.73 -6.38 14.06
C TYR A 128 6.50 -6.10 13.22
N PHE A 129 5.33 -6.13 13.84
CA PHE A 129 4.09 -5.65 13.26
C PHE A 129 3.78 -4.28 13.86
N ILE A 130 3.48 -3.33 12.98
CA ILE A 130 3.31 -1.92 13.31
C ILE A 130 1.90 -1.50 12.88
N THR A 131 1.13 -0.96 13.82
CA THR A 131 -0.29 -0.62 13.64
C THR A 131 -0.59 0.77 14.21
N PRO A 132 -1.69 1.40 13.80
CA PRO A 132 -2.28 2.49 14.60
C PRO A 132 -2.51 2.04 16.05
N GLU A 133 -2.23 2.90 17.03
CA GLU A 133 -2.45 2.59 18.46
C GLU A 133 -3.93 2.36 18.79
N ASP A 134 -4.82 3.08 18.11
CA ASP A 134 -6.27 2.99 18.25
C ASP A 134 -6.89 1.78 17.52
N THR A 135 -6.06 0.93 16.92
CA THR A 135 -6.45 -0.26 16.14
C THR A 135 -7.28 0.03 14.88
N SER A 136 -7.35 1.29 14.45
CA SER A 136 -8.03 1.70 13.22
C SER A 136 -7.41 1.08 11.96
N VAL A 137 -8.08 1.24 10.82
CA VAL A 137 -7.51 0.90 9.51
C VAL A 137 -6.44 1.93 9.15
N MET A 138 -5.24 1.44 8.81
CA MET A 138 -4.22 2.29 8.22
C MET A 138 -4.54 2.52 6.74
N ALA A 139 -4.90 3.74 6.37
CA ALA A 139 -5.12 4.14 4.97
C ALA A 139 -3.80 4.62 4.34
N MET A 140 -2.98 3.69 3.85
CA MET A 140 -1.67 4.05 3.28
C MET A 140 -1.84 4.83 1.96
N ALA A 141 -1.18 5.97 1.83
CA ALA A 141 -1.13 6.76 0.61
C ALA A 141 -0.51 5.94 -0.52
N GLY A 142 -1.25 5.77 -1.60
CA GLY A 142 -0.82 5.04 -2.78
C GLY A 142 -0.98 5.84 -4.07
N LEU A 143 -0.27 5.42 -5.10
CA LEU A 143 -0.50 5.85 -6.48
C LEU A 143 -0.79 4.64 -7.34
N TYR A 144 -1.63 4.80 -8.34
CA TYR A 144 -1.91 3.74 -9.30
C TYR A 144 -1.64 4.14 -10.76
N GLU A 145 -1.41 3.15 -11.60
CA GLU A 145 -1.20 3.32 -13.04
C GLU A 145 -1.98 2.29 -13.84
N PHE A 146 -2.38 2.71 -15.03
CA PHE A 146 -2.86 1.82 -16.08
C PHE A 146 -1.71 1.55 -17.03
N TRP A 147 -1.39 0.28 -17.22
CA TRP A 147 -0.45 -0.16 -18.23
C TRP A 147 -1.19 -1.05 -19.22
N ARG A 148 -1.09 -0.71 -20.52
CA ARG A 148 -1.62 -1.57 -21.58
C ARG A 148 -0.47 -2.40 -22.15
N ASP A 149 -0.65 -3.70 -22.22
CA ASP A 149 0.33 -4.60 -22.81
C ASP A 149 0.50 -4.28 -24.31
N PRO A 150 1.69 -3.85 -24.76
CA PRO A 150 1.94 -3.53 -26.16
C PRO A 150 1.92 -4.78 -27.07
N ALA A 151 1.98 -5.99 -26.51
CA ALA A 151 1.91 -7.23 -27.28
C ALA A 151 0.46 -7.63 -27.64
N VAL A 152 -0.55 -7.11 -26.94
CA VAL A 152 -1.96 -7.41 -27.22
C VAL A 152 -2.46 -6.52 -28.35
N THR A 153 -2.73 -7.11 -29.51
CA THR A 153 -3.12 -6.39 -30.74
C THR A 153 -4.58 -5.96 -30.78
N ASP A 154 -5.46 -6.65 -30.05
CA ASP A 154 -6.87 -6.28 -29.96
C ASP A 154 -7.03 -5.07 -29.03
N GLU A 155 -7.39 -3.92 -29.60
CA GLU A 155 -7.51 -2.65 -28.87
C GLU A 155 -8.58 -2.70 -27.77
N ASP A 156 -9.59 -3.55 -27.92
CA ASP A 156 -10.74 -3.68 -27.03
C ASP A 156 -10.61 -4.82 -26.02
N ASP A 157 -9.53 -5.61 -26.06
CA ASP A 157 -9.32 -6.72 -25.12
C ASP A 157 -9.11 -6.18 -23.69
N PRO A 158 -10.03 -6.45 -22.75
CA PRO A 158 -9.88 -6.02 -21.37
C PRO A 158 -8.65 -6.64 -20.68
N ALA A 159 -8.21 -7.82 -21.11
CA ALA A 159 -7.00 -8.48 -20.60
C ALA A 159 -5.71 -7.78 -21.04
N ALA A 160 -5.79 -6.84 -21.99
CA ALA A 160 -4.66 -6.00 -22.37
C ALA A 160 -4.25 -5.02 -21.26
N TRP A 161 -5.09 -4.80 -20.25
CA TRP A 161 -4.87 -3.78 -19.23
C TRP A 161 -4.46 -4.38 -17.89
N LEU A 162 -3.36 -3.87 -17.34
CA LEU A 162 -2.94 -4.09 -15.98
C LEU A 162 -3.11 -2.80 -15.18
N ILE A 163 -3.74 -2.90 -14.01
CA ILE A 163 -3.80 -1.80 -13.05
C ILE A 163 -2.87 -2.13 -11.89
N THR A 164 -1.91 -1.24 -11.65
CA THR A 164 -0.86 -1.47 -10.65
C THR A 164 -0.78 -0.33 -9.66
N THR A 165 -0.25 -0.59 -8.46
CA THR A 165 -0.14 0.40 -7.39
C THR A 165 1.25 0.41 -6.73
N THR A 166 1.56 1.52 -6.07
CA THR A 166 2.76 1.70 -5.22
C THR A 166 2.37 2.39 -3.93
N ILE A 167 3.07 2.08 -2.84
CA ILE A 167 2.88 2.74 -1.53
C ILE A 167 3.85 3.91 -1.40
N ILE A 168 3.34 5.10 -1.05
CA ILE A 168 4.18 6.24 -0.70
C ILE A 168 4.77 6.01 0.69
N THR A 169 6.08 6.23 0.80
CA THR A 169 6.86 6.03 2.03
C THR A 169 7.53 7.33 2.44
N THR A 170 7.72 7.49 3.74
CA THR A 170 8.43 8.61 4.37
C THR A 170 9.54 8.10 5.28
N GLU A 171 10.35 9.02 5.81
CA GLU A 171 11.26 8.74 6.92
C GLU A 171 10.47 8.25 8.13
N ALA A 172 10.96 7.20 8.78
CA ALA A 172 10.27 6.65 9.93
C ALA A 172 10.54 7.47 11.20
N THR A 173 9.48 7.80 11.94
CA THR A 173 9.58 8.48 13.23
C THR A 173 9.43 7.49 14.41
N ASP A 174 9.81 7.94 15.59
CA ASP A 174 9.50 7.31 16.88
C ASP A 174 9.89 5.83 16.99
N ALA A 175 8.92 4.97 17.34
CA ALA A 175 9.14 3.55 17.56
C ALA A 175 9.44 2.80 16.25
N ALA A 176 8.82 3.18 15.13
CA ALA A 176 9.08 2.58 13.82
C ALA A 176 10.51 2.89 13.33
N GLY A 177 11.00 4.11 13.59
CA GLY A 177 12.36 4.53 13.24
C GLY A 177 13.47 3.70 13.89
N ARG A 178 13.20 3.08 15.05
CA ARG A 178 14.13 2.16 15.73
C ARG A 178 14.26 0.81 15.03
N ILE A 179 13.29 0.45 14.18
CA ILE A 179 13.26 -0.82 13.45
C ILE A 179 13.81 -0.65 12.05
N HIS A 180 13.30 0.35 11.32
CA HIS A 180 13.68 0.59 9.93
C HIS A 180 13.61 2.10 9.62
N PRO A 181 14.54 2.69 8.83
CA PRO A 181 14.57 4.13 8.53
C PRO A 181 13.42 4.67 7.66
N ARG A 182 12.46 3.81 7.26
CA ARG A 182 11.37 4.16 6.33
C ARG A 182 10.10 3.44 6.75
N MET A 183 8.97 4.08 6.54
CA MET A 183 7.64 3.55 6.84
C MET A 183 6.64 4.00 5.76
N PRO A 184 5.49 3.31 5.59
CA PRO A 184 4.42 3.82 4.75
C PRO A 184 3.86 5.13 5.32
N LEU A 185 3.39 6.00 4.44
CA LEU A 185 2.69 7.21 4.82
C LEU A 185 1.19 6.94 4.79
N ALA A 186 0.47 7.22 5.89
CA ALA A 186 -0.98 7.09 5.96
C ALA A 186 -1.66 8.46 5.81
N VAL A 187 -2.78 8.50 5.09
CA VAL A 187 -3.61 9.70 4.94
C VAL A 187 -4.65 9.70 6.06
N ALA A 188 -4.77 10.82 6.78
CA ALA A 188 -5.74 10.97 7.84
C ALA A 188 -7.18 11.00 7.28
N ALA A 189 -8.15 10.55 8.07
CA ALA A 189 -9.53 10.36 7.62
C ALA A 189 -10.15 11.64 7.04
N GLN A 190 -9.89 12.79 7.66
CA GLN A 190 -10.37 14.09 7.19
C GLN A 190 -9.79 14.52 5.83
N ASP A 191 -8.68 13.93 5.41
CA ASP A 191 -7.95 14.29 4.19
C ASP A 191 -8.20 13.28 3.05
N HIS A 192 -9.02 12.23 3.28
CA HIS A 192 -9.30 11.20 2.26
C HIS A 192 -9.95 11.79 1.02
N ASP A 193 -10.94 12.66 1.17
CA ASP A 193 -11.64 13.30 0.04
C ASP A 193 -10.66 14.13 -0.80
N ALA A 194 -9.88 15.00 -0.15
CA ALA A 194 -8.91 15.84 -0.83
C ALA A 194 -7.79 15.03 -1.52
N TRP A 195 -7.36 13.92 -0.90
CA TRP A 195 -6.36 13.03 -1.46
C TRP A 195 -6.91 12.22 -2.65
N LEU A 196 -8.17 11.80 -2.63
CA LEU A 196 -8.75 10.96 -3.68
C LEU A 196 -9.26 11.77 -4.88
N ASP A 197 -9.67 13.02 -4.66
CA ASP A 197 -10.30 13.87 -5.69
C ASP A 197 -9.41 14.01 -6.94
N PRO A 198 -9.79 13.46 -8.10
CA PRO A 198 -9.00 13.52 -9.33
C PRO A 198 -8.89 14.93 -9.94
N ALA A 199 -9.71 15.89 -9.51
CA ALA A 199 -9.64 17.30 -9.91
C ALA A 199 -8.64 18.11 -9.05
N HIS A 200 -8.24 17.59 -7.88
CA HIS A 200 -7.18 18.18 -7.07
C HIS A 200 -5.82 17.90 -7.71
N GLU A 201 -5.34 18.83 -8.53
CA GLU A 201 -4.09 18.68 -9.30
C GLU A 201 -2.92 19.53 -8.75
N ASP A 202 -3.15 20.42 -7.78
CA ASP A 202 -2.09 21.25 -7.20
C ASP A 202 -1.09 20.41 -6.40
N VAL A 203 0.16 20.40 -6.86
CA VAL A 203 1.21 19.56 -6.27
C VAL A 203 1.59 20.02 -4.86
N HIS A 204 1.52 21.32 -4.57
CA HIS A 204 1.86 21.85 -3.26
C HIS A 204 0.82 21.40 -2.23
N ASP A 205 -0.46 21.58 -2.55
CA ASP A 205 -1.57 21.19 -1.68
C ASP A 205 -1.59 19.68 -1.46
N LEU A 206 -1.42 18.86 -2.51
CA LEU A 206 -1.34 17.40 -2.39
C LEU A 206 -0.17 16.93 -1.51
N ARG A 207 0.97 17.62 -1.56
CA ARG A 207 2.10 17.33 -0.66
C ARG A 207 1.79 17.74 0.77
N ALA A 208 1.01 18.80 0.95
CA ALA A 208 0.55 19.26 2.25
C ALA A 208 -0.52 18.36 2.88
N LEU A 209 -0.98 17.29 2.20
CA LEU A 209 -1.77 16.18 2.77
C LEU A 209 -0.89 15.02 3.28
N LEU A 210 0.44 15.10 3.10
CA LEU A 210 1.39 14.02 3.37
C LEU A 210 2.36 14.37 4.52
N HIS A 211 1.84 14.67 5.71
CA HIS A 211 2.61 15.32 6.79
C HIS A 211 3.02 14.40 7.94
N THR A 212 2.25 13.39 8.36
CA THR A 212 2.69 12.39 9.35
C THR A 212 1.83 11.12 9.26
N PRO A 213 2.42 9.91 9.24
CA PRO A 213 1.62 8.68 9.24
C PRO A 213 0.91 8.50 10.60
N ALA A 214 -0.41 8.27 10.58
CA ALA A 214 -1.22 7.96 11.76
C ALA A 214 -1.05 8.96 12.92
N ASP A 215 -0.83 10.25 12.60
CA ASP A 215 -0.55 11.32 13.57
C ASP A 215 0.60 11.02 14.56
N GLY A 216 1.50 10.09 14.19
CA GLY A 216 2.63 9.67 15.03
C GLY A 216 2.30 8.59 16.07
N HIS A 217 1.04 8.15 16.17
CA HIS A 217 0.58 7.20 17.17
C HIS A 217 0.61 5.76 16.65
N LEU A 218 1.80 5.16 16.68
CA LEU A 218 2.02 3.79 16.20
C LEU A 218 2.43 2.83 17.31
N ALA A 219 1.66 1.74 17.45
CA ALA A 219 2.01 0.61 18.27
C ALA A 219 2.99 -0.31 17.53
N VAL A 220 4.01 -0.78 18.25
CA VAL A 220 5.06 -1.63 17.71
C VAL A 220 5.17 -2.90 18.54
N ARG A 221 4.99 -4.06 17.91
CA ARG A 221 5.05 -5.36 18.59
C ARG A 221 5.87 -6.37 17.81
N ALA A 222 6.77 -7.07 18.51
CA ALA A 222 7.50 -8.19 17.93
C ALA A 222 6.52 -9.32 17.58
N VAL A 223 6.77 -10.01 16.47
CA VAL A 223 5.96 -11.16 16.03
C VAL A 223 6.83 -12.37 15.67
N SER A 224 6.19 -13.52 15.51
CA SER A 224 6.87 -14.75 15.11
C SER A 224 7.63 -14.61 13.78
N THR A 225 8.79 -15.27 13.67
CA THR A 225 9.55 -15.36 12.41
C THR A 225 8.84 -16.17 11.33
N ALA A 226 7.70 -16.79 11.63
CA ALA A 226 6.85 -17.47 10.65
C ALA A 226 6.47 -16.54 9.49
N VAL A 227 6.30 -15.23 9.74
CA VAL A 227 5.95 -14.25 8.69
C VAL A 227 7.04 -14.15 7.61
N ASN A 228 8.29 -14.54 7.88
CA ASN A 228 9.37 -14.47 6.90
C ASN A 228 9.05 -15.21 5.59
N SER A 229 8.31 -16.32 5.68
CA SER A 229 7.83 -17.08 4.53
C SER A 229 6.50 -16.50 4.04
N VAL A 230 6.46 -16.01 2.80
CA VAL A 230 5.24 -15.52 2.13
C VAL A 230 4.18 -16.62 1.92
N ARG A 231 4.55 -17.90 2.09
CA ARG A 231 3.61 -19.02 1.99
C ARG A 231 2.72 -19.15 3.22
N ASN A 232 3.11 -18.54 4.34
CA ASN A 232 2.30 -18.53 5.55
C ASN A 232 1.34 -17.35 5.47
N ASN A 233 0.05 -17.58 5.68
CA ASN A 233 -0.97 -16.54 5.57
C ASN A 233 -2.15 -16.79 6.53
N GLY A 234 -1.88 -16.70 7.83
CA GLY A 234 -2.89 -16.91 8.86
C GLY A 234 -2.74 -15.92 10.03
N PRO A 235 -3.78 -15.77 10.86
CA PRO A 235 -3.79 -14.83 11.98
C PRO A 235 -2.70 -15.12 13.02
N GLU A 236 -2.20 -16.34 13.09
CA GLU A 236 -1.08 -16.74 13.96
C GLU A 236 0.22 -15.99 13.66
N LEU A 237 0.36 -15.38 12.46
CA LEU A 237 1.49 -14.52 12.13
C LEU A 237 1.56 -13.25 12.98
N LEU A 238 0.43 -12.86 13.57
CA LEU A 238 0.34 -11.76 14.51
C LEU A 238 0.67 -12.17 15.94
N ALA A 239 0.91 -13.44 16.24
CA ALA A 239 1.28 -13.88 17.57
C ALA A 239 2.68 -13.36 17.97
N PRO A 240 2.92 -13.14 19.28
CA PRO A 240 4.26 -12.80 19.76
C PRO A 240 5.28 -13.90 19.39
N PRO A 241 6.58 -13.59 19.35
CA PRO A 241 7.60 -14.60 19.14
C PRO A 241 7.49 -15.67 20.22
N ALA A 242 7.65 -16.94 19.86
CA ALA A 242 7.84 -17.99 20.87
C ALA A 242 9.06 -17.62 21.72
N GLY A 243 8.94 -17.73 23.05
CA GLY A 243 10.05 -17.45 23.96
C GLY A 243 11.29 -18.25 23.54
N ARG A 244 12.39 -17.55 23.27
CA ARG A 244 13.68 -18.13 22.91
C ARG A 244 14.62 -18.09 24.10
#